data_AF-A0A5D3JBX5-F1
#
_entry.id   AF-A0A5D3JBX5-F1
#
_cell.length_a   1.000
_cell.length_b   1.000
_cell.length_c   1.000
_cell.angle_alpha   90.00
_cell.angle_beta   90.00
_cell.angle_gamma   90.00
#
_symmetry.space_group_name_H-M   'P 1'
#
loop_
_entity.id
_entity.type
_entity.pdbx_description
1 polymer ?
#
loop_
_entity_poly.entity_id
_entity_poly.type
_entity_poly.pdbx_seq_one_letter_code
_entity_poly.pdbx_strand_id
1 'polypeptide(L)'
;LKMKAIGDYTLDTVGTALTAYVTIQGSIAWSGNNIVGRITNGLTGWKATVAAVVQALSPPFYFLLLILFSAGFSLSVLLPAIPFIYWMTGVLNWSVSVLVGCAAGPMWSATHLGTEEDRGSRAAYGYVFLIDMMLRPSLMVLAFFFASVAIVAAGTILNLLFASALANAQIDSWTGLFTAVGWLLIYARICTTVATKVFSMLVVIPDYVIGFLGGREGASLFSGLSDSVSNIFAGVGRTVNPGRIPGMDAK
;
A
#
# COMPACT_ATOMS: atom_id res chain seq x y z
N LEU A 1 4.61 -15.71 3.61
CA LEU A 1 3.63 -15.18 2.62
C LEU A 1 4.26 -15.18 1.24
N LYS A 2 3.62 -15.80 0.24
CA LYS A 2 4.13 -15.85 -1.15
C LYS A 2 4.39 -14.45 -1.75
N MET A 3 3.61 -13.45 -1.33
CA MET A 3 3.75 -12.04 -1.73
C MET A 3 5.11 -11.42 -1.38
N LYS A 4 5.66 -11.71 -0.18
CA LYS A 4 6.97 -11.18 0.22
C LYS A 4 8.09 -11.78 -0.63
N ALA A 5 8.03 -13.09 -0.88
CA ALA A 5 9.03 -13.79 -1.69
C ALA A 5 9.13 -13.20 -3.10
N ILE A 6 8.00 -12.88 -3.74
CA ILE A 6 7.97 -12.20 -5.05
C ILE A 6 8.66 -10.83 -4.99
N GLY A 7 8.46 -10.08 -3.90
CA GLY A 7 9.17 -8.82 -3.66
C GLY A 7 10.68 -9.00 -3.50
N ASP A 8 11.11 -9.98 -2.70
CA ASP A 8 12.53 -10.30 -2.47
C ASP A 8 13.23 -10.69 -3.79
N TYR A 9 12.62 -11.59 -4.58
CA TYR A 9 13.16 -11.97 -5.89
C TYR A 9 13.24 -10.78 -6.86
N THR A 10 12.27 -9.86 -6.82
CA THR A 10 12.31 -8.65 -7.65
C THR A 10 13.48 -7.75 -7.25
N LEU A 11 13.72 -7.56 -5.94
CA LEU A 11 14.84 -6.75 -5.46
C LEU A 11 16.20 -7.37 -5.77
N ASP A 12 16.33 -8.70 -5.64
CA ASP A 12 17.55 -9.41 -6.01
C ASP A 12 17.82 -9.31 -7.52
N THR A 13 16.77 -9.42 -8.35
CA THR A 13 16.85 -9.24 -9.80
C THR A 13 17.30 -7.81 -10.16
N VAL A 14 16.78 -6.80 -9.46
CA VAL A 14 17.21 -5.40 -9.63
C VAL A 14 18.67 -5.22 -9.23
N GLY A 15 19.08 -5.77 -8.09
CA GLY A 15 20.46 -5.67 -7.59
C GLY A 15 21.49 -6.33 -8.51
N THR A 16 21.17 -7.52 -9.02
CA THR A 16 22.01 -8.25 -9.98
C THR A 16 22.08 -7.53 -11.32
N ALA A 17 20.95 -7.03 -11.85
CA ALA A 17 20.92 -6.27 -13.09
C ALA A 17 21.72 -4.96 -12.99
N LEU A 18 21.61 -4.22 -11.88
CA LEU A 18 22.38 -3.01 -11.65
C LEU A 18 23.89 -3.31 -11.56
N THR A 19 24.27 -4.35 -10.83
CA THR A 19 25.68 -4.76 -10.70
C THR A 19 26.26 -5.16 -12.06
N ALA A 20 25.54 -5.98 -12.83
CA ALA A 20 25.94 -6.34 -14.19
C ALA A 20 26.13 -5.10 -15.07
N TYR A 21 25.18 -4.16 -15.04
CA TYR A 21 25.26 -2.92 -15.81
C TYR A 21 26.45 -2.03 -15.41
N VAL A 22 26.72 -1.85 -14.11
CA VAL A 22 27.85 -1.06 -13.61
C VAL A 22 29.18 -1.73 -13.99
N THR A 23 29.28 -3.05 -13.93
CA THR A 23 30.51 -3.77 -14.35
C THR A 23 30.76 -3.61 -15.86
N ILE A 24 29.72 -3.67 -16.69
CA ILE A 24 29.82 -3.43 -18.13
C ILE A 24 30.31 -2.00 -18.40
N GLN A 25 29.67 -0.98 -17.80
CA GLN A 25 30.09 0.41 -17.97
C GLN A 25 31.52 0.69 -17.45
N GLY A 26 31.89 0.10 -16.30
CA GLY A 26 33.24 0.19 -15.75
C GLY A 26 34.30 -0.42 -16.69
N SER A 27 33.98 -1.54 -17.34
CA SER A 27 34.88 -2.18 -18.34
C SER A 27 35.05 -1.33 -19.61
N ILE A 28 33.98 -0.67 -20.05
CA ILE A 28 33.98 0.22 -21.22
C ILE A 28 34.79 1.50 -20.92
N ALA A 29 34.59 2.10 -19.74
CA ALA A 29 35.30 3.30 -19.33
C ALA A 29 36.81 3.06 -19.11
N TRP A 30 37.19 1.91 -18.53
CA TRP A 30 38.59 1.52 -18.35
C TRP A 30 39.32 1.31 -19.69
N SER A 31 38.62 0.80 -20.71
CA SER A 31 39.17 0.63 -22.06
C SER A 31 39.41 1.95 -22.81
N GLY A 32 38.75 3.05 -22.43
CA GLY A 32 38.85 4.35 -23.13
C GLY A 32 40.02 5.23 -22.70
N ASN A 33 40.59 5.01 -21.51
CA ASN A 33 41.60 5.90 -20.90
C ASN A 33 43.07 5.49 -21.11
N ASN A 34 43.34 4.32 -21.70
CA ASN A 34 44.70 3.87 -22.00
C ASN A 34 45.07 4.21 -23.46
N ILE A 35 46.32 4.65 -23.68
CA ILE A 35 46.88 5.03 -24.99
C ILE A 35 46.67 3.95 -26.08
N VAL A 36 46.66 2.67 -25.69
CA VAL A 36 46.35 1.52 -26.56
C VAL A 36 44.88 1.51 -27.01
N GLY A 37 43.96 1.95 -26.15
CA GLY A 37 42.51 2.04 -26.41
C GLY A 37 42.14 3.02 -27.53
N ARG A 38 42.89 4.13 -27.65
CA ARG A 38 42.71 5.12 -28.74
C ARG A 38 43.13 4.57 -30.11
N ILE A 39 44.19 3.76 -30.15
CA ILE A 39 44.67 3.12 -31.39
C ILE A 39 43.76 1.96 -31.78
N THR A 40 43.23 1.20 -30.81
CA THR A 40 42.25 0.14 -31.09
C THR A 40 40.86 0.66 -31.46
N ASN A 41 40.45 1.85 -30.98
CA ASN A 41 39.16 2.45 -31.36
C ASN A 41 39.07 2.83 -32.85
N GLY A 42 40.20 3.03 -33.53
CA GLY A 42 40.24 3.15 -35.00
C GLY A 42 40.14 1.81 -35.76
N LEU A 43 40.39 0.69 -35.09
CA LEU A 43 40.44 -0.66 -35.69
C LEU A 43 39.30 -1.60 -35.25
N THR A 44 38.60 -1.30 -34.16
CA THR A 44 37.52 -2.14 -33.61
C THR A 44 36.20 -1.38 -33.53
N GLY A 45 35.58 -1.13 -34.69
CA GLY A 45 34.26 -0.48 -34.78
C GLY A 45 33.20 -1.12 -33.88
N TRP A 46 33.28 -2.44 -33.64
CA TRP A 46 32.35 -3.17 -32.78
C TRP A 46 32.37 -2.70 -31.30
N LYS A 47 33.52 -2.29 -30.75
CA LYS A 47 33.60 -1.85 -29.34
C LYS A 47 32.97 -0.47 -29.13
N ALA A 48 33.19 0.45 -30.07
CA ALA A 48 32.55 1.76 -30.07
C ALA A 48 31.04 1.65 -30.29
N THR A 49 30.60 0.74 -31.17
CA THR A 49 29.17 0.44 -31.35
C THR A 49 28.55 -0.15 -30.09
N VAL A 50 29.21 -1.08 -29.39
CA VAL A 50 28.71 -1.62 -28.12
C VAL A 50 28.61 -0.54 -27.05
N ALA A 51 29.63 0.32 -26.90
CA ALA A 51 29.59 1.43 -25.95
C ALA A 51 28.43 2.41 -26.25
N ALA A 52 28.25 2.78 -27.52
CA ALA A 52 27.16 3.66 -27.94
C ALA A 52 25.77 3.03 -27.72
N VAL A 53 25.62 1.73 -27.95
CA VAL A 53 24.37 0.99 -27.70
C VAL A 53 24.07 0.92 -26.20
N VAL A 54 25.05 0.58 -25.35
CA VAL A 54 24.85 0.54 -23.89
C VAL A 54 24.53 1.93 -23.34
N GLN A 55 25.17 2.98 -23.88
CA GLN A 55 24.93 4.37 -23.48
C GLN A 55 23.57 4.91 -23.95
N ALA A 56 23.09 4.48 -25.12
CA ALA A 56 21.74 4.79 -25.62
C ALA A 56 20.64 4.05 -24.85
N LEU A 57 20.92 2.82 -24.38
CA LEU A 57 19.98 2.02 -23.59
C LEU A 57 20.03 2.34 -22.08
N SER A 58 20.97 3.17 -21.63
CA SER A 58 21.11 3.51 -20.20
C SER A 58 19.87 4.19 -19.63
N PRO A 59 19.31 5.25 -20.26
CA PRO A 59 18.15 5.95 -19.70
C PRO A 59 16.91 5.07 -19.50
N PRO A 60 16.43 4.27 -20.47
CA PRO A 60 15.30 3.38 -20.25
C PRO A 60 15.62 2.23 -19.27
N PHE A 61 16.88 1.78 -19.21
CA PHE A 61 17.31 0.75 -18.27
C PHE A 61 17.20 1.21 -16.80
N TYR A 62 17.70 2.42 -16.49
CA TYR A 62 17.57 2.98 -15.15
C TYR A 62 16.11 3.26 -14.77
N PHE A 63 15.31 3.74 -15.72
CA PHE A 63 13.87 3.95 -15.51
C PHE A 63 13.15 2.64 -15.15
N LEU A 64 13.42 1.56 -15.89
CA LEU A 64 12.86 0.23 -15.62
C LEU A 64 13.29 -0.28 -14.24
N LEU A 65 14.59 -0.19 -13.91
CA LEU A 65 15.11 -0.60 -12.61
C LEU A 65 14.46 0.16 -11.46
N LEU A 66 14.24 1.46 -11.59
CA LEU A 66 13.57 2.26 -10.57
C LEU A 66 12.15 1.74 -10.32
N ILE A 67 11.41 1.44 -11.39
CA ILE A 67 10.06 0.90 -11.28
C ILE A 67 10.06 -0.48 -10.61
N LEU A 68 10.91 -1.41 -11.04
CA LEU A 68 11.01 -2.72 -10.39
C LEU A 68 11.45 -2.59 -8.92
N PHE A 69 12.40 -1.70 -8.63
CA PHE A 69 12.85 -1.43 -7.27
C PHE A 69 11.69 -0.94 -6.40
N SER A 70 10.88 -0.01 -6.91
CA SER A 70 9.72 0.51 -6.18
C SER A 70 8.67 -0.58 -5.89
N ALA A 71 8.41 -1.47 -6.86
CA ALA A 71 7.48 -2.57 -6.72
C ALA A 71 8.00 -3.63 -5.72
N GLY A 72 9.27 -4.01 -5.86
CA GLY A 72 9.97 -4.96 -4.99
C GLY A 72 10.05 -4.46 -3.55
N PHE A 73 10.41 -3.19 -3.36
CA PHE A 73 10.46 -2.55 -2.03
C PHE A 73 9.08 -2.55 -1.36
N SER A 74 8.03 -2.24 -2.11
CA SER A 74 6.65 -2.24 -1.60
C SER A 74 6.20 -3.64 -1.14
N LEU A 75 6.57 -4.69 -1.86
CA LEU A 75 6.20 -6.07 -1.52
C LEU A 75 7.09 -6.71 -0.44
N SER A 76 8.38 -6.36 -0.41
CA SER A 76 9.36 -6.97 0.50
C SER A 76 9.41 -6.26 1.86
N VAL A 77 9.41 -4.92 1.84
CA VAL A 77 9.66 -4.09 3.03
C VAL A 77 8.37 -3.52 3.60
N LEU A 78 7.51 -2.93 2.76
CA LEU A 78 6.32 -2.24 3.24
C LEU A 78 5.26 -3.23 3.75
N LEU A 79 5.00 -4.33 3.02
CA LEU A 79 4.03 -5.36 3.42
C LEU A 79 4.21 -5.88 4.86
N PRO A 80 5.40 -6.36 5.29
CA PRO A 80 5.60 -6.80 6.66
C PRO A 80 5.61 -5.66 7.69
N ALA A 81 5.83 -4.42 7.26
CA ALA A 81 5.79 -3.25 8.16
C ALA A 81 4.36 -2.75 8.44
N ILE A 82 3.37 -3.09 7.60
CA ILE A 82 1.96 -2.65 7.76
C ILE A 82 1.40 -2.92 9.17
N PRO A 83 1.53 -4.14 9.74
CA PRO A 83 0.97 -4.42 11.07
C PRO A 83 1.60 -3.52 12.14
N PHE A 84 2.91 -3.28 12.05
CA PHE A 84 3.63 -2.39 12.96
C PHE A 84 3.16 -0.94 12.83
N ILE A 85 2.98 -0.44 11.60
CA ILE A 85 2.49 0.93 11.35
C ILE A 85 1.13 1.13 12.01
N TYR A 86 0.17 0.23 11.77
CA TYR A 86 -1.17 0.33 12.36
C TYR A 86 -1.15 0.21 13.88
N TRP A 87 -0.29 -0.66 14.42
CA TRP A 87 -0.11 -0.78 15.86
C TRP A 87 0.38 0.53 16.47
N MET A 88 1.43 1.13 15.90
CA MET A 88 1.97 2.40 16.37
C MET A 88 0.96 3.54 16.25
N THR A 89 0.24 3.65 15.14
CA THR A 89 -0.82 4.65 14.98
C THR A 89 -1.90 4.50 16.05
N GLY A 90 -2.36 3.27 16.32
CA GLY A 90 -3.39 3.05 17.32
C GLY A 90 -2.92 3.31 18.76
N VAL A 91 -1.68 2.96 19.10
CA VAL A 91 -1.07 3.29 20.41
C VAL A 91 -0.98 4.80 20.62
N LEU A 92 -0.57 5.55 19.59
CA LEU A 92 -0.53 7.01 19.65
C LEU A 92 -1.92 7.61 19.82
N ASN A 93 -2.91 7.15 19.04
CA ASN A 93 -4.29 7.60 19.17
C ASN A 93 -4.86 7.32 20.56
N TRP A 94 -4.63 6.12 21.10
CA TRP A 94 -5.03 5.78 22.46
C TRP A 94 -4.34 6.67 23.50
N SER A 95 -3.04 6.93 23.36
CA SER A 95 -2.29 7.81 24.26
C SER A 95 -2.86 9.23 24.26
N VAL A 96 -3.26 9.75 23.10
CA VAL A 96 -3.97 11.03 22.99
C VAL A 96 -5.30 10.97 23.74
N SER A 97 -6.09 9.91 23.60
CA SER A 97 -7.34 9.74 24.36
C SER A 97 -7.11 9.75 25.87
N VAL A 98 -6.01 9.18 26.37
CA VAL A 98 -5.64 9.25 27.80
C VAL A 98 -5.43 10.71 28.24
N LEU A 99 -4.66 11.48 27.48
CA LEU A 99 -4.39 12.89 27.78
C LEU A 99 -5.67 13.74 27.72
N VAL A 100 -6.52 13.51 26.72
CA VAL A 100 -7.83 14.16 26.60
C VAL A 100 -8.72 13.79 27.79
N GLY A 101 -8.68 12.53 28.25
CA GLY A 101 -9.43 12.09 29.42
C GLY A 101 -9.05 12.81 30.70
N CYS A 102 -7.77 13.08 30.91
CA CYS A 102 -7.31 13.88 32.06
C CYS A 102 -7.85 15.31 32.05
N ALA A 103 -7.92 15.95 30.88
CA ALA A 103 -8.44 17.32 30.75
C ALA A 103 -9.98 17.37 30.77
N ALA A 104 -10.63 16.38 30.15
CA ALA A 104 -12.08 16.29 30.03
C ALA A 104 -12.75 15.81 31.33
N GLY A 105 -12.05 15.02 32.14
CA GLY A 105 -12.57 14.45 33.39
C GLY A 105 -13.16 15.50 34.36
N PRO A 106 -12.43 16.58 34.71
CA PRO A 106 -12.97 17.64 35.55
C PRO A 106 -14.22 18.32 34.96
N MET A 107 -14.24 18.58 33.66
CA MET A 107 -15.42 19.16 33.00
C MET A 107 -16.61 18.20 32.98
N TRP A 108 -16.36 16.90 32.79
CA TRP A 108 -17.39 15.86 32.88
C TRP A 108 -17.93 15.70 34.30
N SER A 109 -17.11 15.88 35.34
CA SER A 109 -17.59 15.85 36.73
C SER A 109 -18.67 16.90 37.00
N ALA A 110 -18.57 18.09 36.38
CA ALA A 110 -19.58 19.13 36.50
C ALA A 110 -20.95 18.72 35.92
N THR A 111 -20.97 17.76 34.97
CA THR A 111 -22.24 17.23 34.42
C THR A 111 -23.04 16.40 35.43
N HIS A 112 -22.40 15.99 36.54
CA HIS A 112 -23.06 15.29 37.64
C HIS A 112 -23.73 16.27 38.63
N LEU A 113 -23.50 17.58 38.53
CA LEU A 113 -24.07 18.61 39.41
C LEU A 113 -25.50 19.06 39.00
N GLY A 114 -26.25 18.23 38.26
CA GLY A 114 -27.61 18.52 37.77
C GLY A 114 -28.75 18.13 38.74
N THR A 115 -29.95 18.66 38.47
CA THR A 115 -31.19 18.34 39.17
C THR A 115 -31.60 16.87 38.98
N GLU A 116 -32.29 16.28 39.95
CA GLU A 116 -32.60 14.84 40.05
C GLU A 116 -33.28 14.23 38.82
N GLU A 117 -34.00 15.03 38.05
CA GLU A 117 -34.77 14.62 36.87
C GLU A 117 -33.90 14.33 35.62
N ASP A 118 -32.64 14.80 35.58
CA ASP A 118 -31.73 14.66 34.42
C ASP A 118 -30.34 14.11 34.83
N ARG A 119 -30.25 13.51 36.03
CA ARG A 119 -29.02 12.87 36.56
C ARG A 119 -28.73 11.57 35.82
N GLY A 120 -28.13 11.67 34.63
CA GLY A 120 -27.57 10.51 33.94
C GLY A 120 -27.46 10.68 32.43
N SER A 121 -28.43 11.37 31.81
CA SER A 121 -28.45 11.54 30.35
C SER A 121 -27.23 12.33 29.84
N ARG A 122 -26.86 13.40 30.55
CA ARG A 122 -25.68 14.23 30.22
C ARG A 122 -24.35 13.56 30.55
N ALA A 123 -24.33 12.66 31.54
CA ALA A 123 -23.13 11.97 31.99
C ALA A 123 -22.84 10.70 31.17
N ALA A 124 -23.84 10.12 30.48
CA ALA A 124 -23.74 8.88 29.71
C ALA A 124 -22.54 8.83 28.74
N TYR A 125 -22.26 9.94 28.04
CA TYR A 125 -21.14 10.03 27.10
C TYR A 125 -19.76 9.81 27.75
N GLY A 126 -19.56 10.31 28.97
CA GLY A 126 -18.27 10.14 29.65
C GLY A 126 -18.04 8.71 30.15
N TYR A 127 -19.11 7.96 30.47
CA TYR A 127 -18.97 6.54 30.78
C TYR A 127 -18.50 5.73 29.57
N VAL A 128 -19.06 6.00 28.38
CA VAL A 128 -18.62 5.36 27.13
C VAL A 128 -17.17 5.72 26.83
N PHE A 129 -16.77 6.98 27.04
CA PHE A 129 -15.39 7.42 26.85
C PHE A 129 -14.40 6.76 27.82
N LEU A 130 -14.75 6.58 29.10
CA LEU A 130 -13.89 5.88 30.06
C LEU A 130 -13.74 4.40 29.71
N ILE A 131 -14.84 3.76 29.33
CA ILE A 131 -14.83 2.36 28.85
C ILE A 131 -13.96 2.24 27.59
N ASP A 132 -14.06 3.20 26.66
CA ASP A 132 -13.22 3.25 25.46
C ASP A 132 -11.73 3.28 25.83
N MET A 133 -11.33 4.24 26.65
CA MET A 133 -9.94 4.40 27.07
C MET A 133 -9.38 3.14 27.74
N MET A 134 -10.19 2.42 28.54
CA MET A 134 -9.75 1.20 29.22
C MET A 134 -9.70 -0.03 28.30
N LEU A 135 -10.70 -0.20 27.43
CA LEU A 135 -10.86 -1.41 26.62
C LEU A 135 -10.17 -1.31 25.25
N ARG A 136 -9.87 -0.11 24.74
CA ARG A 136 -9.28 0.05 23.41
C ARG A 136 -7.99 -0.76 23.19
N PRO A 137 -7.00 -0.78 24.11
CA PRO A 137 -5.79 -1.60 23.91
C PRO A 137 -6.09 -3.09 23.84
N SER A 138 -7.01 -3.61 24.66
CA SER A 138 -7.37 -5.03 24.64
C SER A 138 -8.14 -5.41 23.37
N LEU A 139 -9.03 -4.52 22.91
CA LEU A 139 -9.74 -4.69 21.64
C LEU A 139 -8.80 -4.62 20.44
N MET A 140 -7.75 -3.78 20.48
CA MET A 140 -6.71 -3.74 19.43
C MET A 140 -5.92 -5.06 19.35
N VAL A 141 -5.59 -5.68 20.49
CA VAL A 141 -4.94 -7.00 20.52
C VAL A 141 -5.85 -8.06 19.88
N LEU A 142 -7.13 -8.07 20.24
CA LEU A 142 -8.11 -9.00 19.67
C LEU A 142 -8.27 -8.79 18.15
N ALA A 143 -8.36 -7.54 17.71
CA ALA A 143 -8.40 -7.17 16.31
C ALA A 143 -7.14 -7.61 15.53
N PHE A 144 -5.96 -7.60 16.18
CA PHE A 144 -4.74 -8.13 15.59
C PHE A 144 -4.85 -9.60 15.22
N PHE A 145 -5.41 -10.42 16.11
CA PHE A 145 -5.61 -11.85 15.85
C PHE A 145 -6.57 -12.08 14.68
N PHE A 146 -7.69 -11.35 14.62
CA PHE A 146 -8.61 -11.44 13.48
C PHE A 146 -7.96 -10.99 12.17
N ALA A 147 -7.23 -9.87 12.17
CA ALA A 147 -6.48 -9.41 11.00
C ALA A 147 -5.43 -10.43 10.55
N SER A 148 -4.76 -11.11 11.48
CA SER A 148 -3.73 -12.11 11.19
C SER A 148 -4.27 -13.34 10.46
N VAL A 149 -5.49 -13.78 10.81
CA VAL A 149 -6.16 -14.89 10.12
C VAL A 149 -6.74 -14.41 8.78
N ALA A 150 -7.37 -13.23 8.78
CA ALA A 150 -7.97 -12.65 7.59
C ALA A 150 -6.94 -12.38 6.48
N ILE A 151 -5.71 -11.94 6.81
CA ILE A 151 -4.69 -11.68 5.79
C ILE A 151 -4.17 -12.96 5.13
N VAL A 152 -4.17 -14.10 5.85
CA VAL A 152 -3.84 -15.39 5.26
C VAL A 152 -4.90 -15.78 4.23
N ALA A 153 -6.18 -15.71 4.61
CA ALA A 153 -7.29 -16.00 3.71
C ALA A 153 -7.29 -15.06 2.48
N ALA A 154 -7.28 -13.74 2.71
CA ALA A 154 -7.26 -12.73 1.64
C ALA A 154 -6.04 -12.90 0.73
N GLY A 155 -4.87 -13.18 1.31
CA GLY A 155 -3.64 -13.42 0.55
C GLY A 155 -3.69 -14.69 -0.30
N THR A 156 -4.32 -15.76 0.17
CA THR A 156 -4.49 -16.98 -0.63
C THR A 156 -5.43 -16.76 -1.82
N ILE A 157 -6.57 -16.11 -1.61
CA ILE A 157 -7.54 -15.80 -2.67
C ILE A 157 -6.91 -14.89 -3.72
N LEU A 158 -6.21 -13.83 -3.29
CA LEU A 158 -5.52 -12.91 -4.19
C LEU A 158 -4.54 -13.66 -5.10
N ASN A 159 -3.71 -14.55 -4.53
CA ASN A 159 -2.74 -15.31 -5.32
C ASN A 159 -3.39 -16.24 -6.34
N LEU A 160 -4.49 -16.91 -6.00
CA LEU A 160 -5.20 -17.80 -6.93
C LEU A 160 -5.83 -17.02 -8.08
N LEU A 161 -6.51 -15.91 -7.78
CA LEU A 161 -7.15 -15.08 -8.79
C LEU A 161 -6.11 -14.39 -9.69
N PHE A 162 -5.02 -13.89 -9.10
CA PHE A 162 -3.99 -13.21 -9.86
C PHE A 162 -3.18 -14.15 -10.76
N ALA A 163 -2.95 -15.40 -10.33
CA ALA A 163 -2.32 -16.41 -11.18
C ALA A 163 -3.14 -16.67 -12.46
N SER A 164 -4.47 -16.71 -12.33
CA SER A 164 -5.35 -16.85 -13.50
C SER A 164 -5.33 -15.62 -14.42
N ALA A 165 -5.21 -14.41 -13.86
CA ALA A 165 -5.10 -13.18 -14.64
C ALA A 165 -3.77 -13.10 -15.41
N LEU A 166 -2.66 -13.49 -14.78
CA LEU A 166 -1.34 -13.56 -15.41
C LEU A 166 -1.28 -14.58 -16.55
N ALA A 167 -1.94 -15.73 -16.41
CA ALA A 167 -1.97 -16.76 -17.47
C ALA A 167 -2.64 -16.29 -18.76
N ASN A 168 -3.49 -15.26 -18.68
CA ASN A 168 -4.13 -14.63 -19.83
C ASN A 168 -3.34 -13.43 -20.38
N ALA A 169 -2.22 -13.06 -19.76
CA ALA A 169 -1.38 -11.96 -20.23
C ALA A 169 -0.43 -12.46 -21.32
N GLN A 170 -0.48 -11.83 -22.50
CA GLN A 170 0.46 -12.10 -23.59
C GLN A 170 1.85 -11.53 -23.22
N ILE A 171 2.78 -12.38 -22.77
CA ILE A 171 4.14 -11.99 -22.38
C ILE A 171 5.17 -12.25 -23.50
N ASP A 172 4.79 -12.92 -24.58
CA ASP A 172 5.71 -13.46 -25.61
C ASP A 172 6.28 -12.43 -26.63
N SER A 173 6.37 -11.14 -26.30
CA SER A 173 6.85 -10.09 -27.22
C SER A 173 7.90 -9.18 -26.59
N TRP A 174 8.61 -8.39 -27.41
CA TRP A 174 9.52 -7.32 -26.95
C TRP A 174 8.84 -6.29 -26.03
N THR A 175 7.53 -6.10 -26.19
CA THR A 175 6.69 -5.31 -25.26
C THR A 175 6.30 -6.07 -23.97
N GLY A 176 6.48 -7.39 -23.96
CA GLY A 176 6.16 -8.29 -22.85
C GLY A 176 6.94 -7.99 -21.58
N LEU A 177 8.16 -7.45 -21.69
CA LEU A 177 8.91 -6.98 -20.52
C LEU A 177 8.20 -5.82 -19.81
N PHE A 178 7.74 -4.81 -20.56
CA PHE A 178 6.99 -3.68 -19.99
C PHE A 178 5.61 -4.12 -19.48
N THR A 179 4.94 -5.03 -20.18
CA THR A 179 3.67 -5.61 -19.73
C THR A 179 3.84 -6.42 -18.44
N ALA A 180 4.92 -7.20 -18.30
CA ALA A 180 5.23 -7.95 -17.09
C ALA A 180 5.48 -7.02 -15.89
N VAL A 181 6.22 -5.93 -16.11
CA VAL A 181 6.42 -4.89 -15.08
C VAL A 181 5.09 -4.22 -14.69
N GLY A 182 4.23 -3.94 -15.67
CA GLY A 182 2.89 -3.40 -15.42
C GLY A 182 2.04 -4.33 -14.53
N TRP A 183 2.02 -5.62 -14.83
CA TRP A 183 1.33 -6.61 -13.99
C TRP A 183 1.94 -6.72 -12.59
N LEU A 184 3.27 -6.66 -12.46
CA LEU A 184 3.93 -6.66 -11.15
C LEU A 184 3.53 -5.44 -10.31
N LEU A 185 3.43 -4.25 -10.91
CA LEU A 185 2.97 -3.04 -10.22
C LEU A 185 1.53 -3.17 -9.73
N ILE A 186 0.64 -3.68 -10.59
CA ILE A 186 -0.77 -3.92 -10.23
C ILE A 186 -0.83 -4.91 -9.06
N TYR A 187 -0.07 -6.01 -9.13
CA TYR A 187 0.02 -6.98 -8.05
C TYR A 187 0.49 -6.35 -6.74
N ALA A 188 1.61 -5.63 -6.77
CA ALA A 188 2.17 -4.94 -5.61
C ALA A 188 1.13 -3.98 -5.00
N ARG A 189 0.36 -3.29 -5.83
CA ARG A 189 -0.62 -2.31 -5.37
C ARG A 189 -1.87 -2.92 -4.76
N ILE A 190 -2.37 -4.02 -5.33
CA ILE A 190 -3.49 -4.76 -4.73
C ILE A 190 -3.04 -5.39 -3.42
N CYS A 191 -1.85 -6.03 -3.37
CA CYS A 191 -1.34 -6.66 -2.15
C CYS A 191 -1.20 -5.67 -0.99
N THR A 192 -0.61 -4.51 -1.26
CA THR A 192 -0.48 -3.45 -0.24
C THR A 192 -1.83 -2.89 0.19
N THR A 193 -2.76 -2.69 -0.74
CA THR A 193 -4.12 -2.20 -0.40
C THR A 193 -4.87 -3.20 0.46
N VAL A 194 -4.84 -4.49 0.11
CA VAL A 194 -5.51 -5.56 0.87
C VAL A 194 -4.92 -5.67 2.27
N ALA A 195 -3.59 -5.72 2.39
CA ALA A 195 -2.93 -5.77 3.69
C ALA A 195 -3.27 -4.55 4.55
N THR A 196 -3.25 -3.35 3.96
CA THR A 196 -3.62 -2.11 4.64
C THR A 196 -5.06 -2.17 5.15
N LYS A 197 -6.01 -2.64 4.33
CA LYS A 197 -7.42 -2.75 4.71
C LYS A 197 -7.64 -3.80 5.81
N VAL A 198 -7.02 -4.97 5.71
CA VAL A 198 -7.15 -6.01 6.73
C VAL A 198 -6.55 -5.56 8.07
N PHE A 199 -5.36 -4.97 8.07
CA PHE A 199 -4.74 -4.47 9.30
C PHE A 199 -5.36 -3.15 9.81
N SER A 200 -6.12 -2.42 8.99
CA SER A 200 -6.89 -1.26 9.48
C SER A 200 -7.97 -1.65 10.50
N MET A 201 -8.44 -2.92 10.46
CA MET A 201 -9.35 -3.46 11.46
C MET A 201 -8.80 -3.33 12.88
N LEU A 202 -7.49 -3.27 13.05
CA LEU A 202 -6.83 -3.07 14.33
C LEU A 202 -7.31 -1.81 15.06
N VAL A 203 -7.51 -0.72 14.31
CA VAL A 203 -7.92 0.58 14.84
C VAL A 203 -9.45 0.70 14.84
N VAL A 204 -10.08 0.13 13.82
CA VAL A 204 -11.51 0.32 13.53
C VAL A 204 -12.43 -0.59 14.38
N ILE A 205 -12.01 -1.81 14.71
CA ILE A 205 -12.82 -2.74 15.54
C ILE A 205 -13.10 -2.15 16.94
N PRO A 206 -12.11 -1.59 17.65
CA PRO A 206 -12.37 -0.91 18.92
C PRO A 206 -13.49 0.14 18.79
N ASP A 207 -13.40 1.02 17.79
CA ASP A 207 -14.40 2.07 17.57
C ASP A 207 -15.80 1.49 17.43
N TYR A 208 -15.96 0.43 16.64
CA TYR A 208 -17.27 -0.21 16.44
C TYR A 208 -17.83 -0.89 17.69
N VAL A 209 -17.00 -1.59 18.45
CA VAL A 209 -17.44 -2.24 19.70
C VAL A 209 -17.93 -1.19 20.70
N ILE A 210 -17.20 -0.08 20.81
CA ILE A 210 -17.53 1.01 21.74
C ILE A 210 -18.73 1.82 21.23
N GLY A 211 -18.82 2.07 19.93
CA GLY A 211 -19.95 2.74 19.29
C GLY A 211 -21.26 1.95 19.41
N PHE A 212 -21.17 0.62 19.45
CA PHE A 212 -22.30 -0.26 19.77
C PHE A 212 -22.74 -0.09 21.22
N LEU A 213 -21.81 -0.04 22.18
CA LEU A 213 -22.12 0.21 23.59
C LEU A 213 -22.75 1.60 23.82
N GLY A 214 -22.35 2.60 23.04
CA GLY A 214 -22.91 3.96 23.07
C GLY A 214 -24.19 4.17 22.27
N GLY A 215 -24.76 3.12 21.64
CA GLY A 215 -26.04 3.18 20.91
C GLY A 215 -26.03 3.99 19.60
N ARG A 216 -24.86 4.42 19.10
CA ARG A 216 -24.75 5.39 18.00
C ARG A 216 -24.40 4.77 16.63
N GLU A 217 -23.85 3.55 16.59
CA GLU A 217 -23.08 3.11 15.40
C GLU A 217 -23.45 1.73 14.80
N GLY A 218 -24.44 1.01 15.35
CA GLY A 218 -24.86 -0.29 14.80
C GLY A 218 -25.44 -0.23 13.38
N ALA A 219 -26.04 0.91 12.98
CA ALA A 219 -26.71 1.07 11.68
C ALA A 219 -25.81 1.64 10.56
N SER A 220 -24.74 2.37 10.90
CA SER A 220 -23.86 3.02 9.90
C SER A 220 -22.88 2.04 9.24
N LEU A 221 -22.62 0.89 9.87
CA LEU A 221 -21.76 -0.20 9.39
C LEU A 221 -22.22 -0.80 8.07
N PHE A 222 -23.52 -1.08 7.95
CA PHE A 222 -24.10 -1.70 6.76
C PHE A 222 -24.26 -0.67 5.61
N SER A 223 -24.56 0.59 5.94
CA SER A 223 -24.66 1.68 4.97
C SER A 223 -23.31 2.00 4.33
N GLY A 224 -22.24 2.14 5.12
CA GLY A 224 -20.92 2.52 4.60
C GLY A 224 -20.26 1.46 3.70
N LEU A 225 -20.54 0.17 3.95
CA LEU A 225 -20.12 -0.92 3.07
C LEU A 225 -20.89 -0.89 1.74
N SER A 226 -22.22 -0.69 1.81
CA SER A 226 -23.07 -0.50 0.62
C SER A 226 -22.63 0.72 -0.21
N ASP A 227 -22.29 1.84 0.44
CA ASP A 227 -21.85 3.07 -0.22
C ASP A 227 -20.46 2.91 -0.85
N SER A 228 -19.55 2.17 -0.21
CA SER A 228 -18.23 1.87 -0.77
C SER A 228 -18.34 0.95 -1.99
N VAL A 229 -19.21 -0.06 -1.94
CA VAL A 229 -19.49 -0.94 -3.08
C VAL A 229 -20.17 -0.18 -4.21
N SER A 230 -21.18 0.63 -3.90
CA SER A 230 -21.88 1.51 -4.85
C SER A 230 -20.93 2.50 -5.52
N ASN A 231 -20.01 3.12 -4.76
CA ASN A 231 -19.00 4.03 -5.31
C ASN A 231 -17.94 3.34 -6.16
N ILE A 232 -17.59 2.08 -5.87
CA ILE A 232 -16.71 1.27 -6.73
C ILE A 232 -17.42 0.96 -8.05
N PHE A 233 -18.69 0.57 -8.02
CA PHE A 233 -19.48 0.31 -9.24
C PHE A 233 -19.78 1.59 -10.03
N ALA A 234 -20.06 2.71 -9.35
CA ALA A 234 -20.24 4.03 -9.96
C ALA A 234 -18.94 4.61 -10.53
N GLY A 235 -17.79 4.28 -9.92
CA GLY A 235 -16.46 4.64 -10.41
C GLY A 235 -16.09 3.89 -11.69
N VAL A 236 -16.43 2.60 -11.77
CA VAL A 236 -16.25 1.77 -12.99
C VAL A 236 -17.18 2.22 -14.13
N GLY A 237 -18.41 2.67 -13.82
CA GLY A 237 -19.34 3.21 -14.81
C GLY A 237 -18.97 4.59 -15.36
N ARG A 238 -18.12 5.36 -14.66
CA ARG A 238 -17.68 6.69 -15.10
C ARG A 238 -16.46 6.68 -16.03
N THR A 239 -15.69 5.59 -16.05
CA THR A 239 -14.53 5.43 -16.97
C THR A 239 -14.90 4.98 -18.38
N VAL A 240 -16.16 4.61 -18.63
CA VAL A 240 -16.69 4.29 -19.98
C VAL A 240 -17.86 5.22 -20.28
N ASN A 241 -17.58 6.51 -20.46
CA ASN A 241 -18.50 7.40 -21.16
C ASN A 241 -17.78 7.94 -22.41
N PRO A 242 -18.05 7.41 -23.61
CA PRO A 242 -17.46 7.89 -24.88
C PRO A 242 -17.91 9.30 -25.29
N GLY A 243 -18.55 10.06 -24.41
CA GLY A 243 -19.40 11.20 -24.77
C GLY A 243 -18.87 12.60 -24.48
N ARG A 244 -17.63 12.79 -24.01
CA ARG A 244 -17.09 14.16 -23.81
C ARG A 244 -15.65 14.29 -24.26
N ILE A 245 -15.50 14.43 -25.57
CA ILE A 245 -14.33 15.07 -26.17
C ILE A 245 -14.54 16.59 -26.00
N PRO A 246 -13.64 17.32 -25.31
CA PRO A 246 -13.74 18.77 -25.21
C PRO A 246 -13.49 19.39 -26.59
N GLY A 247 -14.45 20.16 -27.12
CA GLY A 247 -14.22 21.00 -28.30
C GLY A 247 -15.14 20.81 -29.52
N MET A 248 -16.37 20.32 -29.36
CA MET A 248 -17.36 20.37 -30.45
C MET A 248 -18.69 20.94 -29.97
N ASP A 249 -18.72 22.26 -29.75
CA ASP A 249 -19.93 23.04 -30.00
C ASP A 249 -19.82 23.55 -31.44
N ALA A 250 -20.60 22.95 -32.35
CA ALA A 250 -20.79 23.46 -33.68
C ALA A 250 -22.28 23.42 -34.05
N LYS A 251 -22.81 24.65 -34.14
CA LYS A 251 -24.13 25.10 -34.61
C LYS A 251 -25.26 25.16 -33.59
#